data_AF-B0JP30-F1
#
_entry.id   AF-B0JP30-F1
#
_cell.length_a   1.000
_cell.length_b   1.000
_cell.length_c   1.000
_cell.angle_alpha   90.00
_cell.angle_beta   90.00
_cell.angle_gamma   90.00
#
_symmetry.space_group_name_H-M   'P 1'
#
loop_
_entity.id
_entity.type
_entity.pdbx_description
1 polymer ?
#
loop_
_entity_poly.entity_id
_entity_poly.type
_entity_poly.pdbx_seq_one_letter_code
_entity_poly.pdbx_strand_id
1 'polypeptide(L)'
;MDLEIWYYVTVEGAECGIYNPDKNDLGGCIRRENRLESLENLDNWISPRLGIRFQLAQPELLLYYPDGQPFTSYNQERQRAEAERQRAETERQRAERLAAKLRELNINPEEI
;
A
#
# COMPACT_ATOMS: atom_id res chain seq x y z
N MET A 1 3.75 17.71 16.63
CA MET A 1 3.94 16.47 15.84
C MET A 1 3.23 16.68 14.52
N ASP A 2 3.73 17.59 13.70
CA ASP A 2 5.01 17.49 12.96
C ASP A 2 5.02 16.29 12.03
N LEU A 3 4.70 16.56 10.77
CA LEU A 3 5.08 15.78 9.60
C LEU A 3 5.05 16.73 8.39
N GLU A 4 5.92 17.75 8.40
CA GLU A 4 6.37 18.37 7.15
C GLU A 4 7.23 17.34 6.41
N ILE A 5 6.60 16.32 5.81
CA ILE A 5 7.30 15.47 4.87
C ILE A 5 7.30 16.19 3.53
N TRP A 6 8.31 17.03 3.33
CA TRP A 6 8.73 17.41 1.98
C TRP A 6 9.37 16.17 1.35
N TYR A 7 8.57 15.33 0.68
CA TYR A 7 9.10 14.21 -0.12
C TYR A 7 9.82 14.79 -1.35
N TYR A 8 11.07 15.22 -1.18
CA TYR A 8 11.99 15.36 -2.30
C TYR A 8 12.45 13.96 -2.68
N VAL A 9 11.71 13.31 -3.58
CA VAL A 9 12.23 12.12 -4.25
C VAL A 9 13.16 12.60 -5.36
N THR A 10 14.43 12.85 -5.04
CA THR A 10 15.47 12.96 -6.05
C THR A 10 15.81 11.54 -6.50
N VAL A 11 15.05 11.00 -7.46
CA VAL A 11 15.41 9.71 -8.06
C VAL A 11 16.59 9.96 -8.99
N GLU A 12 17.74 9.35 -8.70
CA GLU A 12 18.80 9.15 -9.69
C GLU A 12 18.27 8.20 -10.77
N GLY A 13 17.41 8.72 -11.66
CA GLY A 13 16.70 7.90 -12.62
C GLY A 13 15.36 8.51 -13.02
N ALA A 14 15.42 9.41 -13.99
CA ALA A 14 14.40 9.72 -14.97
C ALA A 14 12.96 10.11 -14.58
N GLU A 15 12.50 10.01 -13.34
CA GLU A 15 11.15 10.42 -12.95
C GLU A 15 11.18 11.00 -11.53
N CYS A 16 10.61 12.19 -11.30
CA CYS A 16 10.45 12.78 -9.98
C CYS A 16 9.00 13.24 -9.78
N GLY A 17 8.46 13.08 -8.57
CA GLY A 17 7.15 13.61 -8.17
C GLY A 17 7.31 14.49 -6.93
N ILE A 18 6.70 15.67 -6.94
CA ILE A 18 6.72 16.64 -5.83
C ILE A 18 5.27 16.92 -5.47
N TYR A 19 4.84 16.46 -4.30
CA TYR A 19 3.49 16.67 -3.81
C TYR A 19 3.47 17.73 -2.70
N ASN A 20 2.61 18.73 -2.84
CA ASN A 20 2.31 19.72 -1.82
C ASN A 20 0.95 19.36 -1.16
N PRO A 21 0.95 18.83 0.08
CA PRO A 21 -0.28 18.41 0.74
C PRO A 21 -1.20 19.56 1.15
N ASP A 22 -0.66 20.75 1.47
CA ASP A 22 -1.47 21.90 1.89
C ASP A 22 -2.34 22.44 0.74
N LYS A 23 -1.85 22.29 -0.49
CA LYS A 23 -2.55 22.72 -1.72
C LYS A 23 -3.19 21.56 -2.48
N ASN A 24 -2.93 20.32 -2.05
CA ASN A 24 -3.21 19.10 -2.81
C ASN A 24 -2.76 19.25 -4.28
N ASP A 25 -1.49 19.62 -4.46
CA ASP A 25 -0.91 19.93 -5.77
C ASP A 25 0.26 18.98 -6.04
N LEU A 26 0.28 18.38 -7.24
CA LEU A 26 1.29 17.43 -7.65
C LEU A 26 2.03 17.95 -8.88
N GLY A 27 3.32 18.23 -8.71
CA GLY A 27 4.26 18.45 -9.79
C GLY A 27 5.02 17.17 -10.12
N GLY A 28 5.47 17.04 -11.36
CA GLY A 28 6.26 15.90 -11.79
C GLY A 28 7.24 16.27 -12.88
N CYS A 29 8.32 15.51 -12.96
CA CYS A 29 9.34 15.67 -13.98
C CYS A 29 9.73 14.31 -14.54
N ILE A 30 10.03 14.25 -15.84
CA ILE A 30 10.62 13.08 -16.47
C ILE A 30 11.90 13.45 -17.23
N ARG A 31 12.89 12.55 -17.26
CA ARG A 31 14.11 12.73 -18.04
C ARG A 31 13.97 12.04 -19.38
N ARG A 32 13.96 12.81 -20.47
CA ARG A 32 14.05 12.31 -21.84
C ARG A 32 15.35 12.79 -22.47
N GLU A 33 16.13 11.86 -23.02
CA GLU A 33 17.28 12.15 -23.91
C GLU A 33 18.28 13.22 -23.40
N ASN A 34 18.44 13.35 -22.08
CA ASN A 34 19.30 14.34 -21.39
C ASN A 34 18.65 15.70 -21.03
N ARG A 35 17.31 15.82 -21.07
CA ARG A 35 16.55 16.97 -20.53
C ARG A 35 15.52 16.54 -19.50
N LEU A 36 15.31 17.38 -18.49
CA LEU A 36 14.17 17.27 -17.58
C LEU A 36 12.98 18.00 -18.21
N GLU A 37 11.90 17.29 -18.43
CA GLU A 37 10.63 17.83 -18.88
C GLU A 37 9.66 17.85 -17.70
N SER A 38 9.03 19.00 -17.46
CA SER A 38 7.94 19.12 -16.49
C SER A 38 6.68 18.46 -17.05
N LEU A 39 6.00 17.68 -16.23
CA LEU A 39 4.68 17.16 -16.51
C LEU A 39 3.63 18.08 -15.88
N GLU A 40 2.69 18.52 -16.69
CA GLU A 40 1.49 19.25 -16.25
C GLU A 40 0.29 18.30 -16.22
N ASN A 41 -0.70 18.59 -15.37
CA ASN A 41 -1.94 17.82 -15.23
C ASN A 41 -1.71 16.34 -14.90
N LEU A 42 -1.18 16.06 -13.71
CA LEU A 42 -0.84 14.71 -13.25
C LEU A 42 -2.02 13.95 -12.64
N ASP A 43 -3.25 14.42 -12.82
CA ASP A 43 -4.41 13.64 -12.39
C ASP A 43 -4.50 12.33 -13.19
N ASN A 44 -4.67 11.22 -12.46
CA ASN A 44 -4.63 9.86 -12.97
C ASN A 44 -3.32 9.45 -13.69
N TRP A 45 -2.22 10.17 -13.48
CA TRP A 45 -0.92 9.83 -14.08
C TRP A 45 -0.39 8.50 -13.55
N ILE A 46 0.15 7.66 -14.42
CA ILE A 46 0.76 6.38 -14.07
C ILE A 46 2.26 6.48 -14.28
N SER A 47 3.07 6.22 -13.25
CA SER A 47 4.52 6.16 -13.39
C SER A 47 4.89 5.03 -14.35
N PRO A 48 5.54 5.33 -15.50
CA PRO A 48 6.01 4.31 -16.43
C PRO A 48 6.98 3.30 -15.81
N ARG A 49 7.77 3.72 -14.81
CA ARG A 49 8.74 2.85 -14.13
C ARG A 49 8.11 1.96 -13.06
N LEU A 50 7.14 2.49 -12.31
CA LEU A 50 6.58 1.81 -11.12
C LEU A 50 5.20 1.21 -11.36
N GLY A 51 4.48 1.65 -12.39
CA GLY A 51 3.07 1.30 -12.62
C GLY A 51 2.10 1.87 -11.57
N ILE A 52 2.58 2.72 -10.67
CA ILE A 52 1.77 3.37 -9.63
C ILE A 52 0.97 4.50 -10.26
N ARG A 53 -0.35 4.55 -9.98
CA ARG A 53 -1.23 5.64 -10.42
C ARG A 53 -1.39 6.70 -9.33
N PHE A 54 -1.22 7.95 -9.70
CA PHE A 54 -1.39 9.15 -8.90
C PHE A 54 -2.73 9.78 -9.27
N GLN A 55 -3.62 9.98 -8.30
CA GLN A 55 -4.93 10.59 -8.53
C GLN A 55 -5.12 11.78 -7.59
N LEU A 56 -5.30 12.97 -8.16
CA LEU A 56 -5.55 14.19 -7.40
C LEU A 56 -7.02 14.25 -7.00
N ALA A 57 -7.41 13.41 -6.05
CA ALA A 57 -8.72 13.45 -5.41
C ALA A 57 -8.77 14.55 -4.34
N GLN A 58 -9.95 15.05 -4.00
CA GLN A 58 -10.12 15.90 -2.81
C GLN A 58 -10.51 15.02 -1.62
N PRO A 59 -9.92 15.21 -0.43
CA PRO A 59 -9.01 16.30 -0.05
C PRO A 59 -7.51 16.02 -0.28
N GLU A 60 -7.14 14.81 -0.70
CA GLU A 60 -5.74 14.37 -0.75
C GLU A 60 -5.40 13.56 -2.01
N LEU A 61 -4.13 13.56 -2.39
CA LEU A 61 -3.56 12.67 -3.40
C LEU A 61 -3.72 11.21 -2.99
N LEU A 62 -4.36 10.43 -3.87
CA LEU A 62 -4.45 8.98 -3.75
C LEU A 62 -3.43 8.30 -4.64
N LEU A 63 -2.77 7.29 -4.10
CA LEU A 63 -1.85 6.42 -4.85
C LEU A 63 -2.51 5.05 -5.02
N TYR A 64 -2.37 4.45 -6.20
CA TYR A 64 -2.81 3.09 -6.47
C TYR A 64 -1.66 2.24 -6.97
N TYR A 65 -1.57 1.01 -6.46
CA TYR A 65 -0.68 -0.02 -6.95
C TYR A 65 -1.04 -0.41 -8.40
N PRO A 66 -0.13 -1.09 -9.13
CA PRO A 66 -0.40 -1.56 -10.49
C PRO A 66 -1.63 -2.48 -10.63
N ASP A 67 -2.03 -3.16 -9.55
CA ASP A 67 -3.23 -4.00 -9.48
C ASP A 67 -4.53 -3.20 -9.23
N GLY A 68 -4.43 -1.88 -9.06
CA GLY A 68 -5.55 -0.99 -8.80
C GLY A 68 -5.94 -0.84 -7.34
N GLN A 69 -5.25 -1.49 -6.40
CA GLN A 69 -5.49 -1.29 -4.97
C GLN A 69 -4.95 0.06 -4.50
N PRO A 70 -5.68 0.82 -3.65
CA PRO A 70 -5.15 2.05 -3.09
C PRO A 70 -4.04 1.75 -2.08
N PHE A 71 -3.02 2.61 -2.03
CA PHE A 71 -2.07 2.62 -0.92
C PHE A 71 -2.84 3.00 0.35
N THR A 72 -2.60 2.26 1.43
CA THR A 72 -3.10 2.64 2.74
C THR A 72 -1.97 3.18 3.61
N SER A 73 -2.33 3.92 4.66
CA SER A 73 -1.31 4.44 5.57
C SER A 73 -0.61 3.28 6.28
N TYR A 74 0.64 3.50 6.71
CA TYR A 74 1.40 2.51 7.47
C TYR A 74 0.61 1.97 8.68
N ASN A 75 -0.12 2.84 9.39
CA ASN A 75 -0.94 2.43 10.53
C ASN A 75 -2.12 1.53 10.11
N GLN A 76 -2.76 1.82 8.97
CA GLN A 76 -3.83 0.98 8.45
C GLN A 76 -3.31 -0.41 8.03
N GLU A 77 -2.18 -0.48 7.32
CA GLU A 77 -1.55 -1.76 6.98
C GLU A 77 -1.15 -2.56 8.23
N ARG A 78 -0.55 -1.90 9.22
CA ARG A 78 -0.18 -2.52 10.49
C ARG A 78 -1.40 -3.11 11.22
N GLN A 79 -2.50 -2.36 11.28
CA GLN A 79 -3.74 -2.82 11.91
C GLN A 79 -4.35 -4.01 11.15
N ARG A 80 -4.33 -3.99 9.81
CA ARG A 80 -4.81 -5.11 9.01
C ARG A 80 -3.98 -6.37 9.26
N ALA A 81 -2.66 -6.26 9.21
CA ALA A 81 -1.76 -7.37 9.48
C ALA A 81 -1.94 -7.95 10.90
N GLU A 82 -2.14 -7.09 11.90
CA GLU A 82 -2.39 -7.52 13.27
C GLU A 82 -3.75 -8.21 13.43
N ALA A 83 -4.81 -7.67 12.80
CA ALA A 83 -6.12 -8.29 12.80
C ALA A 83 -6.12 -9.66 12.11
N GLU A 84 -5.42 -9.79 10.98
CA GLU A 84 -5.26 -11.06 10.27
C GLU A 84 -4.50 -12.09 11.12
N ARG A 85 -3.40 -11.67 11.76
CA ARG A 85 -2.66 -12.52 12.70
C ARG A 85 -3.54 -13.02 13.84
N GLN A 86 -4.36 -12.16 14.42
CA GLN A 86 -5.27 -12.54 15.51
C GLN A 86 -6.36 -13.51 15.05
N ARG A 87 -6.87 -13.36 13.82
CA ARG A 87 -7.84 -14.29 13.22
C ARG A 87 -7.21 -15.67 13.01
N ALA A 88 -6.03 -15.73 12.39
CA ALA A 88 -5.31 -16.97 12.15
C ALA A 88 -5.01 -17.71 13.46
N GLU A 89 -4.58 -16.99 14.50
CA GLU A 89 -4.33 -17.60 15.82
C GLU A 89 -5.63 -18.11 16.47
N THR A 90 -6.72 -17.37 16.34
CA THR A 90 -8.03 -17.79 16.87
C THR A 90 -8.53 -19.06 16.17
N GLU A 91 -8.39 -19.14 14.85
CA GLU A 91 -8.76 -20.32 14.07
C GLU A 91 -7.87 -21.51 14.41
N ARG A 92 -6.56 -21.30 14.54
CA ARG A 92 -5.62 -22.34 14.97
C ARG A 92 -6.00 -22.92 16.33
N GLN A 93 -6.29 -22.08 17.32
CA GLN A 93 -6.74 -22.53 18.64
C GLN A 93 -8.08 -23.28 18.59
N ARG A 94 -9.00 -22.87 17.71
CA ARG A 94 -10.27 -23.60 17.52
C ARG A 94 -10.03 -24.97 16.91
N ALA A 95 -9.18 -25.07 15.89
CA ALA A 95 -8.80 -26.31 15.25
C ALA A 95 -8.09 -27.25 16.25
N GLU A 96 -7.15 -26.75 17.03
CA GLU A 96 -6.46 -27.50 18.08
C GLU A 96 -7.44 -28.06 19.13
N ARG A 97 -8.42 -27.25 19.59
CA ARG A 97 -9.45 -27.71 20.53
C ARG A 97 -10.36 -28.77 19.92
N LEU A 98 -10.72 -28.64 18.65
CA LEU A 98 -11.56 -29.61 17.97
C LEU A 98 -10.80 -30.93 17.76
N ALA A 99 -9.55 -30.86 17.33
CA ALA A 99 -8.66 -32.01 17.18
C ALA A 99 -8.49 -32.76 18.50
N ALA A 100 -8.33 -32.04 19.62
CA ALA A 100 -8.27 -32.64 20.95
C ALA A 100 -9.55 -33.41 21.29
N LYS A 101 -10.73 -32.83 21.07
CA LYS A 101 -12.02 -33.52 21.29
C LYS A 101 -12.21 -34.75 20.40
N LEU A 102 -11.78 -34.69 19.14
CA LEU A 102 -11.83 -35.84 18.24
C LEU A 102 -10.95 -36.99 18.76
N ARG A 103 -9.74 -36.66 19.23
CA ARG A 103 -8.84 -37.64 19.85
C ARG A 103 -9.43 -38.26 21.12
N GLU A 104 -10.13 -37.49 21.95
CA GLU A 104 -10.86 -38.03 23.12
C GLU A 104 -11.95 -39.03 22.72
N LEU A 105 -12.54 -38.85 21.54
CA LEU A 105 -13.52 -39.78 20.96
C LEU A 105 -12.86 -40.95 20.19
N ASN A 106 -11.53 -41.11 20.26
CA ASN A 106 -10.73 -42.05 19.47
C ASN A 106 -10.88 -41.90 17.95
N ILE A 107 -11.19 -40.68 17.49
CA ILE A 107 -11.24 -40.33 16.07
C ILE A 107 -9.94 -39.60 15.71
N ASN A 108 -9.24 -40.05 14.66
CA ASN A 108 -8.04 -39.38 14.19
C ASN A 108 -8.41 -38.12 13.37
N PRO A 109 -8.09 -36.90 13.85
CA PRO A 109 -8.46 -35.66 13.15
C PRO A 109 -7.70 -35.42 11.83
N GLU A 110 -6.59 -36.13 11.57
CA GLU A 110 -5.83 -36.01 10.31
C GLU A 110 -6.38 -36.93 9.19
N GLU A 111 -7.34 -37.79 9.51
CA GLU A 111 -7.96 -38.76 8.59
C GLU A 111 -9.38 -38.34 8.14
N ILE A 112 -9.81 -37.13 8.50
CA ILE A 112 -11.09 -36.50 8.09
C ILE A 112 -10.81 -35.40 7.07
#